data_AF-A0A224YM33-F1
#
_entry.id   AF-A0A224YM33-F1
#
_cell.length_a   1.000
_cell.length_b   1.000
_cell.length_c   1.000
_cell.angle_alpha   90.00
_cell.angle_beta   90.00
_cell.angle_gamma   90.00
#
_symmetry.space_group_name_H-M   'P 1'
#
loop_
_entity.id
_entity.type
_entity.pdbx_description
1 polymer ?
#
loop_
_entity_poly.entity_id
_entity_poly.type
_entity_poly.pdbx_seq_one_letter_code
_entity_poly.pdbx_strand_id
1 'polypeptide(L)'
;MSFFDSNRRFWVTRGNATPDICSWYNVSSLTNTTVEFELGTGWNNKEQQCRSVQLTYYFGENDKMFKVSEVVGFGYFYHMVYSDVYCAVVKGVEWDQTNDMKSKKCEETDGDLNPFPTEPCCYANNTEKLRTSPMASWIGKLPERNYCSRFSNAIYVTDRNNVPKDCTEKYDKLKKA
;
A
#
# COMPACT_ATOMS: atom_id res chain seq x y z
N MET A 1 13.59 10.74 -2.19
CA MET A 1 12.27 11.25 -1.77
C MET A 1 12.04 12.63 -2.36
N SER A 2 11.18 12.77 -3.38
CA SER A 2 10.88 14.07 -4.03
C SER A 2 9.41 14.45 -3.93
N PHE A 3 8.50 13.47 -4.05
CA PHE A 3 7.06 13.72 -4.09
C PHE A 3 6.48 14.05 -2.70
N PHE A 4 6.61 13.15 -1.72
CA PHE A 4 5.99 13.34 -0.40
C PHE A 4 6.62 14.47 0.42
N ASP A 5 7.90 14.76 0.19
CA ASP A 5 8.59 15.89 0.81
C ASP A 5 8.08 17.23 0.28
N SER A 6 7.67 17.26 -0.99
CA SER A 6 7.20 18.48 -1.66
C SER A 6 5.69 18.68 -1.52
N ASN A 7 4.92 17.65 -1.16
CA ASN A 7 3.46 17.66 -1.27
C ASN A 7 2.75 17.22 0.01
N ARG A 8 2.05 18.18 0.64
CA ARG A 8 1.25 17.94 1.85
C ARG A 8 -0.15 17.41 1.57
N ARG A 9 -0.65 17.55 0.34
CA ARG A 9 -1.94 17.03 -0.09
C ARG A 9 -1.81 16.41 -1.46
N PHE A 10 -2.36 15.21 -1.62
CA PHE A 10 -2.31 14.47 -2.87
C PHE A 10 -3.53 13.55 -3.03
N TRP A 11 -3.68 13.00 -4.22
CA TRP A 11 -4.75 12.09 -4.61
C TRP A 11 -4.15 10.77 -5.10
N VAL A 12 -4.91 9.69 -5.00
CA VAL A 12 -4.50 8.38 -5.53
C VAL A 12 -5.40 7.98 -6.69
N THR A 13 -4.79 7.42 -7.72
CA THR A 13 -5.48 6.88 -8.90
C THR A 13 -4.82 5.61 -9.43
N ARG A 14 -5.51 4.94 -10.36
CA ARG A 14 -5.03 3.79 -11.12
C ARG A 14 -5.00 4.15 -12.60
N GLY A 15 -3.82 4.43 -13.14
CA GLY A 15 -3.65 4.88 -14.52
C GLY A 15 -4.20 6.30 -14.69
N ASN A 16 -4.86 6.57 -15.82
CA ASN A 16 -5.41 7.90 -16.13
C ASN A 16 -6.85 8.12 -15.61
N ALA A 17 -7.27 7.39 -14.59
CA ALA A 17 -8.61 7.55 -14.03
C ALA A 17 -8.69 8.84 -13.19
N THR A 18 -9.83 9.53 -13.25
CA THR A 18 -10.09 10.63 -12.31
C THR A 18 -10.29 10.04 -10.90
N PRO A 19 -9.57 10.52 -9.87
CA PRO A 19 -9.77 10.10 -8.50
C PRO A 19 -11.20 10.41 -8.03
N ASP A 20 -11.76 9.50 -7.24
CA ASP A 20 -13.07 9.68 -6.58
C ASP A 20 -13.10 10.98 -5.73
N ILE A 21 -14.27 11.60 -5.58
CA ILE A 21 -14.46 12.81 -4.75
C ILE A 21 -14.07 12.58 -3.30
N CYS A 22 -14.20 11.35 -2.83
CA CYS A 22 -13.80 10.99 -1.49
C CYS A 22 -12.36 10.52 -1.41
N SER A 23 -11.59 10.43 -2.49
CA SER A 23 -10.22 9.91 -2.47
C SER A 23 -9.19 11.04 -2.29
N TRP A 24 -8.87 11.41 -1.05
CA TRP A 24 -7.81 12.39 -0.75
C TRP A 24 -6.86 11.89 0.33
N TYR A 25 -5.63 12.39 0.30
CA TYR A 25 -4.63 12.18 1.33
C TYR A 25 -4.15 13.56 1.79
N ASN A 26 -4.12 13.77 3.11
CA ASN A 26 -3.66 15.01 3.71
C ASN A 26 -2.64 14.73 4.81
N VAL A 27 -1.40 15.14 4.61
CA VAL A 27 -0.26 14.88 5.50
C VAL A 27 -0.42 15.66 6.80
N SER A 28 -0.61 14.94 7.90
CA SER A 28 -0.68 15.47 9.27
C SER A 28 0.71 15.54 9.92
N SER A 29 1.62 14.61 9.59
CA SER A 29 3.00 14.58 10.09
C SER A 29 3.95 14.04 9.03
N LEU A 30 5.17 14.57 8.95
CA LEU A 30 6.22 14.08 8.05
C LEU A 30 7.56 14.12 8.79
N THR A 31 8.18 12.96 8.93
CA THR A 31 9.54 12.78 9.44
C THR A 31 10.39 12.08 8.38
N ASN A 32 11.69 11.95 8.63
CA ASN A 32 12.60 11.22 7.73
C ASN A 32 12.21 9.75 7.54
N THR A 33 11.49 9.16 8.48
CA THR A 33 11.15 7.73 8.50
C THR A 33 9.65 7.45 8.43
N THR A 34 8.80 8.46 8.59
CA THR A 34 7.34 8.28 8.64
C THR A 34 6.57 9.42 7.98
N VAL A 35 5.40 9.10 7.39
CA VAL A 35 4.35 10.07 7.07
C VAL A 35 3.08 9.64 7.78
N GLU A 36 2.44 10.58 8.45
CA GLU A 36 1.06 10.39 8.89
C GLU A 36 0.17 11.24 7.99
N PHE A 37 -0.97 10.67 7.61
CA PHE A 37 -1.96 11.42 6.85
C PHE A 37 -3.37 10.97 7.16
N GLU A 38 -4.28 11.89 6.93
CA GLU A 38 -5.70 11.63 6.85
C GLU A 38 -6.04 11.16 5.43
N LEU A 39 -6.60 9.96 5.31
CA LEU A 39 -7.19 9.44 4.08
C LEU A 39 -8.69 9.69 4.09
N GLY A 40 -9.21 10.40 3.10
CA GLY A 40 -10.62 10.32 2.74
C GLY A 40 -10.91 9.09 1.90
N THR A 41 -12.04 8.42 2.15
CA THR A 41 -12.58 7.41 1.23
C THR A 41 -14.09 7.24 1.36
N GLY A 42 -14.74 6.82 0.28
CA GLY A 42 -16.11 6.31 0.31
C GLY A 42 -16.07 4.81 0.57
N TRP A 43 -16.59 4.35 1.70
CA TRP A 43 -16.46 2.94 2.11
C TRP A 43 -17.39 2.02 1.33
N ASN A 44 -18.43 2.56 0.71
CA ASN A 44 -19.26 1.86 -0.26
C ASN A 44 -19.88 2.85 -1.25
N ASN A 45 -20.26 2.37 -2.43
CA ASN A 45 -20.87 3.17 -3.51
C ASN A 45 -22.26 3.74 -3.14
N LYS A 46 -22.79 3.43 -1.96
CA LYS A 46 -24.11 3.90 -1.47
C LYS A 46 -23.99 5.00 -0.42
N GLU A 47 -22.81 5.23 0.15
CA GLU A 47 -22.58 6.29 1.12
C GLU A 47 -22.35 7.61 0.39
N GLN A 48 -23.29 8.56 0.57
CA GLN A 48 -23.17 9.92 0.03
C GLN A 48 -22.18 10.80 0.81
N GLN A 49 -21.55 10.27 1.86
CA GLN A 49 -20.66 11.00 2.76
C GLN A 49 -19.26 10.41 2.72
N CYS A 50 -18.26 11.26 2.49
CA CYS A 50 -16.87 10.86 2.63
C CYS A 50 -16.54 10.66 4.11
N ARG A 51 -15.86 9.55 4.41
CA ARG A 51 -15.28 9.30 5.74
C ARG A 51 -13.78 9.47 5.67
N SER A 52 -13.14 9.70 6.82
CA SER A 52 -11.69 9.71 6.89
C SER A 52 -11.11 8.76 7.94
N VAL A 53 -9.87 8.35 7.71
CA VAL A 53 -9.08 7.50 8.60
C VAL A 53 -7.65 8.02 8.64
N GLN A 54 -7.03 7.99 9.82
CA GLN A 54 -5.60 8.28 9.96
C GLN A 54 -4.78 7.06 9.56
N LEU A 55 -3.72 7.28 8.80
CA LEU A 55 -2.81 6.24 8.34
C LEU A 55 -1.37 6.69 8.53
N THR A 56 -0.51 5.74 8.91
CA THR A 56 0.93 5.96 9.04
C THR A 56 1.65 5.13 7.98
N TYR A 57 2.47 5.82 7.19
CA TYR A 57 3.41 5.23 6.25
C TYR A 57 4.80 5.30 6.86
N TYR A 58 5.57 4.26 6.64
CA TYR A 58 6.95 4.18 7.08
C TYR A 58 7.84 4.06 5.85
N PHE A 59 8.89 4.87 5.79
CA PHE A 59 9.89 4.83 4.74
C PHE A 59 11.02 3.89 5.15
N GLY A 60 11.30 2.91 4.30
CA GLY A 60 12.47 2.05 4.40
C GLY A 60 13.55 2.46 3.40
N GLU A 61 14.70 1.79 3.47
CA GLU A 61 15.75 1.93 2.47
C GLU A 61 15.28 1.51 1.07
N ASN A 62 15.92 2.06 0.04
CA ASN A 62 15.68 1.75 -1.38
C ASN A 62 14.23 2.03 -1.84
N ASP A 63 13.69 3.20 -1.51
CA ASP A 63 12.38 3.67 -1.99
C ASP A 63 11.19 2.74 -1.62
N LYS A 64 11.39 1.92 -0.58
CA LYS A 64 10.36 1.07 0.00
C LYS A 64 9.53 1.90 0.96
N MET A 65 8.21 1.71 0.89
CA MET A 65 7.25 2.29 1.80
C MET A 65 6.37 1.18 2.32
N PHE A 66 5.91 1.26 3.55
CA PHE A 66 4.86 0.37 4.02
C PHE A 66 3.81 1.13 4.80
N LYS A 67 2.58 0.64 4.68
CA LYS A 67 1.36 1.16 5.27
C LYS A 67 0.78 0.07 6.15
N VAL A 68 0.56 0.37 7.41
CA VAL A 68 -0.22 -0.48 8.31
C VAL A 68 -1.52 0.26 8.63
N SER A 69 -2.65 -0.41 8.46
CA SER A 69 -3.91 0.09 9.01
C SER A 69 -4.32 -0.75 10.20
N GLU A 70 -3.96 -0.29 11.39
CA GLU A 70 -4.29 -0.98 12.66
C GLU A 70 -5.81 -1.12 12.86
N VAL A 71 -6.60 -0.20 12.28
CA VAL A 71 -8.07 -0.20 12.37
C VAL A 71 -8.71 -1.34 11.57
N VAL A 72 -8.07 -1.79 10.48
CA VAL A 72 -8.70 -2.69 9.49
C VAL A 72 -7.92 -4.00 9.27
N GLY A 73 -6.75 -4.15 9.89
CA GLY A 73 -6.02 -5.42 9.94
C GLY A 73 -5.32 -5.84 8.64
N PHE A 74 -4.97 -4.89 7.77
CA PHE A 74 -4.19 -5.15 6.55
C PHE A 74 -2.87 -4.37 6.53
N GLY A 75 -1.87 -4.96 5.86
CA GLY A 75 -0.57 -4.34 5.59
C GLY A 75 -0.40 -4.14 4.08
N TYR A 76 -0.03 -2.95 3.65
CA TYR A 76 0.38 -2.71 2.27
C TYR A 76 1.86 -2.35 2.22
N PHE A 77 2.61 -3.03 1.38
CA PHE A 77 4.01 -2.74 1.11
C PHE A 77 4.11 -2.18 -0.29
N TYR A 78 4.76 -1.04 -0.44
CA TYR A 78 4.94 -0.34 -1.68
C TYR A 78 6.43 -0.17 -1.98
N HIS A 79 6.77 -0.20 -3.26
CA HIS A 79 8.05 0.21 -3.77
C HIS A 79 7.78 1.33 -4.76
N MET A 80 8.31 2.52 -4.47
CA MET A 80 8.24 3.63 -5.40
C MET A 80 9.20 3.36 -6.56
N VAL A 81 8.64 3.16 -7.74
CA VAL A 81 9.42 2.85 -8.95
C VAL A 81 9.67 4.09 -9.81
N TYR A 82 8.99 5.19 -9.48
CA TYR A 82 9.11 6.48 -10.14
C TYR A 82 8.57 7.58 -9.23
N SER A 83 9.23 8.72 -9.19
CA SER A 83 8.68 9.94 -8.60
C SER A 83 9.30 11.19 -9.18
N ASP A 84 8.50 12.24 -9.26
CA ASP A 84 8.95 13.61 -9.46
C ASP A 84 8.27 14.54 -8.43
N VAL A 85 8.05 15.80 -8.78
CA VAL A 85 7.36 16.78 -7.92
C VAL A 85 5.83 16.68 -8.03
N TYR A 86 5.30 16.15 -9.13
CA TYR A 86 3.86 16.16 -9.45
C TYR A 86 3.19 14.79 -9.31
N CYS A 87 3.95 13.72 -9.36
CA CYS A 87 3.44 12.37 -9.22
C CYS A 87 4.47 11.37 -8.68
N ALA A 88 3.95 10.26 -8.15
CA ALA A 88 4.74 9.08 -7.78
C ALA A 88 4.01 7.81 -8.21
N VAL A 89 4.74 6.86 -8.79
CA VAL A 89 4.22 5.55 -9.17
C VAL A 89 4.77 4.51 -8.21
N VAL A 90 3.86 3.72 -7.63
CA VAL A 90 4.21 2.66 -6.70
C VAL A 90 3.77 1.30 -7.23
N LYS A 91 4.65 0.32 -7.08
CA LYS A 91 4.32 -1.10 -7.13
C LYS A 91 4.00 -1.55 -5.72
N GLY A 92 2.85 -2.15 -5.48
CA GLY A 92 2.44 -2.55 -4.14
C GLY A 92 2.07 -4.01 -4.02
N VAL A 93 2.15 -4.49 -2.78
CA VAL A 93 1.70 -5.79 -2.32
C VAL A 93 0.83 -5.55 -1.11
N GLU A 94 -0.46 -5.82 -1.26
CA GLU A 94 -1.39 -5.93 -0.15
C GLU A 94 -1.21 -7.29 0.50
N TRP A 95 -1.19 -7.32 1.81
CA TRP A 95 -1.31 -8.53 2.58
C TRP A 95 -2.53 -8.46 3.50
N ASP A 96 -3.43 -9.42 3.32
CA ASP A 96 -4.65 -9.56 4.09
C ASP A 96 -4.76 -10.97 4.71
N GLN A 97 -5.43 -11.03 5.86
CA GLN A 97 -5.83 -12.29 6.46
C GLN A 97 -7.07 -12.82 5.74
N THR A 98 -7.04 -14.08 5.36
CA THR A 98 -8.16 -14.72 4.67
C THR A 98 -8.22 -16.21 4.96
N ASN A 99 -9.42 -16.78 4.83
CA ASN A 99 -9.66 -18.22 4.88
C ASN A 99 -9.44 -18.93 3.52
N ASP A 100 -8.60 -18.36 2.65
CA ASP A 100 -8.24 -18.99 1.39
C ASP A 100 -7.23 -20.12 1.61
N MET A 101 -7.66 -21.37 1.38
CA MET A 101 -6.84 -22.57 1.48
C MET A 101 -6.35 -23.08 0.11
N LYS A 102 -6.71 -22.39 -0.99
CA LYS A 102 -6.45 -22.86 -2.37
C LYS A 102 -5.26 -22.17 -3.04
N SER A 103 -4.88 -21.00 -2.56
CA SER A 103 -3.76 -20.22 -3.13
C SER A 103 -2.40 -20.93 -2.96
N LYS A 104 -1.48 -20.66 -3.88
CA LYS A 104 -0.11 -21.20 -3.87
C LYS A 104 0.58 -20.79 -2.58
N LYS A 105 1.35 -21.71 -1.98
CA LYS A 105 2.21 -21.38 -0.85
C LYS A 105 3.36 -20.49 -1.33
N CYS A 106 3.71 -19.48 -0.54
CA CYS A 106 4.86 -18.65 -0.85
C CYS A 106 6.15 -19.48 -0.83
N GLU A 107 7.07 -19.19 -1.75
CA GLU A 107 8.38 -19.82 -1.80
C GLU A 107 9.24 -19.28 -0.66
N GLU A 108 9.73 -20.18 0.20
CA GLU A 108 10.68 -19.84 1.27
C GLU A 108 12.05 -19.56 0.63
N THR A 109 12.28 -18.33 0.17
CA THR A 109 13.61 -17.88 -0.26
C THR A 109 14.25 -17.10 0.89
N ASP A 110 15.37 -17.64 1.42
CA ASP A 110 16.27 -17.06 2.42
C ASP A 110 15.70 -16.62 3.77
N GLY A 111 14.73 -17.37 4.29
CA GLY A 111 14.23 -17.16 5.66
C GLY A 111 13.30 -15.94 5.77
N ASP A 112 12.12 -16.20 6.32
CA ASP A 112 11.09 -15.23 6.69
C ASP A 112 10.28 -14.57 5.56
N LEU A 113 9.11 -14.06 5.97
CA LEU A 113 8.05 -13.48 5.15
C LEU A 113 8.60 -12.39 4.22
N ASN A 114 8.76 -12.70 2.93
CA ASN A 114 9.13 -11.69 1.94
C ASN A 114 7.95 -10.69 1.72
N PRO A 115 8.10 -9.39 2.06
CA PRO A 115 7.03 -8.40 1.87
C PRO A 115 6.72 -8.14 0.38
N PHE A 116 7.63 -8.51 -0.52
CA PHE A 116 7.52 -8.35 -1.98
C PHE A 116 7.72 -9.70 -2.69
N PRO A 117 6.77 -10.64 -2.58
CA PRO A 117 6.87 -11.92 -3.28
C PRO A 117 6.83 -11.70 -4.80
N THR A 118 7.42 -12.63 -5.56
CA THR A 118 7.48 -12.58 -7.02
C THR A 118 6.12 -12.84 -7.67
N GLU A 119 5.21 -13.54 -6.98
CA GLU A 119 3.82 -13.77 -7.38
C GLU A 119 2.88 -13.81 -6.17
N PRO A 120 1.56 -13.61 -6.35
CA PRO A 120 0.59 -13.75 -5.28
C PRO A 120 0.62 -15.14 -4.63
N CYS A 121 0.79 -15.18 -3.32
CA CYS A 121 0.90 -16.41 -2.56
C CYS A 121 0.34 -16.25 -1.15
N CYS A 122 0.22 -17.36 -0.40
CA CYS A 122 -0.19 -17.36 0.99
C CYS A 122 0.82 -18.06 1.90
N TYR A 123 1.00 -17.49 3.08
CA TYR A 123 1.66 -18.16 4.20
C TYR A 123 0.61 -18.75 5.13
N ALA A 124 0.82 -20.02 5.50
CA ALA A 124 0.02 -20.64 6.55
C ALA A 124 0.29 -19.93 7.88
N ASN A 125 -0.77 -19.59 8.61
CA ASN A 125 -0.65 -19.00 9.93
C ASN A 125 -0.29 -20.10 10.94
N ASN A 126 1.00 -20.41 11.04
CA ASN A 126 1.55 -21.11 12.19
C ASN A 126 1.92 -20.07 13.24
N THR A 127 1.09 -19.95 14.27
CA THR A 127 1.13 -18.89 15.28
C THR A 127 2.52 -18.63 15.86
N GLU A 128 3.42 -19.62 15.91
CA GLU A 128 4.78 -19.50 16.44
C GLU A 128 5.78 -18.80 15.48
N LYS A 129 5.79 -19.11 14.17
CA LYS A 129 6.65 -18.39 13.21
C LYS A 129 6.14 -16.98 12.96
N LEU A 130 4.81 -16.80 12.91
CA LEU A 130 4.25 -15.45 12.79
C LEU A 130 4.64 -14.60 13.99
N ARG A 131 4.38 -15.05 15.24
CA ARG A 131 4.72 -14.29 16.45
C ARG A 131 6.18 -13.80 16.53
N THR A 132 7.10 -14.51 15.88
CA THR A 132 8.54 -14.19 15.86
C THR A 132 9.00 -13.43 14.61
N SER A 133 8.17 -13.33 13.57
CA SER A 133 8.47 -12.54 12.38
C SER A 133 8.47 -11.04 12.67
N PRO A 134 9.31 -10.24 11.96
CA PRO A 134 9.27 -8.79 12.05
C PRO A 134 7.86 -8.22 11.86
N MET A 135 7.08 -8.84 10.96
CA MET A 135 5.74 -8.40 10.59
C MET A 135 4.68 -8.61 11.68
N ALA A 136 4.80 -9.63 12.53
CA ALA A 136 3.79 -9.86 13.58
C ALA A 136 3.87 -8.88 14.75
N SER A 137 5.02 -8.25 14.99
CA SER A 137 5.12 -7.14 15.95
C SER A 137 4.24 -5.95 15.55
N TRP A 138 3.86 -5.86 14.27
CA TRP A 138 3.13 -4.73 13.70
C TRP A 138 1.63 -4.96 13.53
N ILE A 139 1.16 -6.23 13.51
CA ILE A 139 -0.25 -6.57 13.22
C ILE A 139 -1.13 -6.55 14.49
N GLY A 140 -0.53 -6.50 15.69
CA GLY A 140 -1.23 -6.32 16.96
C GLY A 140 -2.02 -7.55 17.44
N LYS A 141 -3.12 -7.92 16.76
CA LYS A 141 -3.87 -9.16 17.02
C LYS A 141 -3.74 -10.10 15.83
N LEU A 142 -3.49 -11.39 16.09
CA LEU A 142 -3.40 -12.44 15.08
C LEU A 142 -4.76 -13.16 14.91
N PRO A 143 -5.50 -12.91 13.82
CA PRO A 143 -6.54 -13.85 13.39
C PRO A 143 -6.30 -14.56 12.02
N GLU A 144 -7.17 -15.53 11.73
CA GLU A 144 -7.32 -16.37 10.51
C GLU A 144 -6.17 -17.30 10.06
N ARG A 145 -6.52 -18.31 9.25
CA ARG A 145 -5.66 -19.47 8.93
C ARG A 145 -4.50 -19.17 7.98
N ASN A 146 -4.61 -18.16 7.12
CA ASN A 146 -3.59 -17.81 6.14
C ASN A 146 -3.45 -16.29 6.01
N TYR A 147 -2.24 -15.85 5.68
CA TYR A 147 -1.94 -14.48 5.28
C TYR A 147 -1.55 -14.47 3.81
N CYS A 148 -2.28 -13.73 2.98
CA CYS A 148 -2.19 -13.82 1.54
C CYS A 148 -1.81 -12.49 0.92
N SER A 149 -0.94 -12.53 -0.09
CA SER A 149 -0.51 -11.36 -0.83
C SER A 149 -1.36 -11.14 -2.07
N ARG A 150 -1.61 -9.88 -2.43
CA ARG A 150 -2.16 -9.46 -3.72
C ARG A 150 -1.38 -8.27 -4.26
N PHE A 151 -1.11 -8.25 -5.54
CA PHE A 151 -0.45 -7.10 -6.16
C PHE A 151 -1.42 -5.93 -6.32
N SER A 152 -0.95 -4.74 -5.97
CA SER A 152 -1.74 -3.49 -5.99
C SER A 152 -0.83 -2.33 -6.39
N ASN A 153 -0.97 -1.87 -7.63
CA ASN A 153 -0.22 -0.71 -8.12
C ASN A 153 -1.06 0.56 -7.96
N ALA A 154 -0.41 1.70 -7.76
CA ALA A 154 -1.08 2.99 -7.68
C ALA A 154 -0.21 4.15 -8.22
N ILE A 155 -0.87 5.26 -8.56
CA ILE A 155 -0.25 6.54 -8.87
C ILE A 155 -0.74 7.55 -7.84
N TYR A 156 0.18 8.25 -7.19
CA TYR A 156 -0.09 9.44 -6.39
C TYR A 156 0.13 10.68 -7.25
N VAL A 157 -0.76 11.66 -7.18
CA VAL A 157 -0.69 12.90 -7.98
C VAL A 157 -1.02 14.13 -7.14
N THR A 158 -0.44 15.27 -7.50
CA THR A 158 -0.73 16.58 -6.88
C THR A 158 -1.90 17.31 -7.51
N ASP A 159 -2.31 16.93 -8.72
CA ASP A 159 -3.51 17.46 -9.37
C ASP A 159 -4.48 16.31 -9.59
N ARG A 160 -5.64 16.39 -8.94
CA ARG A 160 -6.69 15.40 -9.05
C ARG A 160 -7.14 15.18 -10.50
N ASN A 161 -7.13 16.23 -11.32
CA ASN A 161 -7.70 16.17 -12.67
C ASN A 161 -6.66 15.84 -13.74
N ASN A 162 -5.38 15.75 -13.37
CA ASN A 162 -4.30 15.59 -14.32
C ASN A 162 -3.25 14.59 -13.82
N VAL A 163 -3.14 13.46 -14.53
CA VAL A 163 -2.07 12.48 -14.30
C VAL A 163 -0.97 12.72 -15.33
N PRO A 164 0.26 13.07 -14.90
CA PRO A 164 1.37 13.23 -15.82
C PRO A 164 1.57 12.00 -16.71
N LYS A 165 1.86 12.24 -18.00
CA LYS A 165 1.91 11.21 -19.04
C LYS A 165 2.98 10.15 -18.74
N ASP A 166 4.14 10.60 -18.32
CA ASP A 166 5.25 9.79 -17.82
C ASP A 166 4.84 8.86 -16.66
N CYS A 167 4.09 9.37 -15.67
CA CYS A 167 3.54 8.54 -14.60
C CYS A 167 2.56 7.48 -15.10
N THR A 168 1.71 7.83 -16.06
CA THR A 168 0.79 6.87 -16.70
C THR A 168 1.56 5.79 -17.47
N GLU A 169 2.56 6.17 -18.25
CA GLU A 169 3.41 5.24 -19.01
C GLU A 169 4.20 4.29 -18.09
N LYS A 170 4.72 4.79 -16.97
CA LYS A 170 5.41 3.97 -15.96
C LYS A 170 4.44 2.99 -15.29
N TYR A 171 3.24 3.44 -14.95
CA TYR A 171 2.21 2.60 -14.35
C TYR A 171 1.73 1.50 -15.31
N ASP A 172 1.53 1.80 -16.59
CA ASP A 172 1.10 0.80 -17.58
C ASP A 172 2.18 -0.24 -17.88
N LYS A 173 3.46 0.12 -17.75
CA LYS A 173 4.57 -0.86 -17.80
C LYS A 173 4.51 -1.84 -16.63
N LEU A 174 4.07 -1.40 -15.44
CA LEU A 174 3.90 -2.30 -14.28
C LEU A 174 2.74 -3.29 -14.44
N LYS A 175 1.69 -2.94 -15.20
CA LYS A 175 0.56 -3.83 -15.45
C LYS A 175 0.88 -4.97 -16.41
N LYS A 176 1.87 -4.75 -17.28
CA LYS A 176 2.29 -5.69 -18.33
C LYS A 176 3.41 -6.63 -17.89
N ALA A 177 3.94 -6.42 -16.68
CA ALA A 177 5.00 -7.20 -16.05
C ALA A 177 4.40 -8.15 -15.01
#